data_AF-A0A8D3E4R1-F1
#
_entry.id   AF-A0A8D3E4R1-F1
#
_cell.length_a   1.000
_cell.length_b   1.000
_cell.length_c   1.000
_cell.angle_alpha   90.00
_cell.angle_beta   90.00
_cell.angle_gamma   90.00
#
_symmetry.space_group_name_H-M   'P 1'
#
loop_
_entity.id
_entity.type
_entity.pdbx_description
1 polymer ?
#
loop_
_entity_poly.entity_id
_entity_poly.type
_entity_poly.pdbx_seq_one_letter_code
_entity_poly.pdbx_strand_id
1 'polypeptide(L)'
;GLWVLRMSNLRKSDIRKSDLRKSNIRKSNIRKSDLRKSNIRKSNIRKKSNIRKSDLRKSNIRKSNIRKSDLRKSNIRKSNIRKSDLRKSNIRKSNIRKSNTGSPTSGSPTSGSPTSGSPTSGSLNKKEQLCLRRLPTAFGDLSFPVWVF
;
A
#
# COMPACT_ATOMS: atom_id res chain seq x y z
N GLY A 1 -21.51 -17.44 -6.77
CA GLY A 1 -22.52 -16.75 -7.61
C GLY A 1 -21.87 -15.63 -8.40
N LEU A 2 -22.34 -15.36 -9.62
CA LEU A 2 -22.01 -14.12 -10.32
C LEU A 2 -22.91 -13.01 -9.77
N TRP A 3 -22.33 -12.08 -9.02
CA TRP A 3 -23.04 -10.90 -8.54
C TRP A 3 -22.87 -9.74 -9.51
N VAL A 4 -23.97 -9.09 -9.88
CA VAL A 4 -23.95 -7.85 -10.67
C VAL A 4 -24.29 -6.70 -9.72
N LEU A 5 -23.27 -6.11 -9.11
CA LEU A 5 -23.37 -5.02 -8.15
C LEU A 5 -22.88 -3.70 -8.75
N ARG A 6 -23.14 -3.49 -10.04
CA ARG A 6 -22.65 -2.32 -10.78
C ARG A 6 -23.37 -1.08 -10.28
N MET A 7 -22.62 -0.03 -9.92
CA MET A 7 -23.18 1.24 -9.41
C MET A 7 -24.04 1.07 -8.13
N SER A 8 -23.93 -0.06 -7.43
CA SER A 8 -24.67 -0.31 -6.20
C SER A 8 -24.11 0.48 -5.02
N ASN A 9 -25.00 0.87 -4.11
CA ASN A 9 -24.65 1.46 -2.82
C ASN A 9 -24.74 0.39 -1.73
N LEU A 10 -23.58 -0.10 -1.30
CA LEU A 10 -23.42 -1.13 -0.27
C LEU A 10 -22.75 -0.53 0.97
N ARG A 11 -22.89 0.77 1.20
CA ARG A 11 -22.21 1.45 2.30
C ARG A 11 -22.66 0.88 3.65
N LYS A 12 -21.69 0.55 4.53
CA LYS A 12 -21.92 -0.09 5.84
C LYS A 12 -22.64 -1.45 5.77
N SER A 13 -22.64 -2.11 4.62
CA SER A 13 -23.24 -3.45 4.49
C SER A 13 -22.40 -4.50 5.21
N ASP A 14 -23.07 -5.56 5.66
CA ASP A 14 -22.45 -6.78 6.12
C ASP A 14 -22.44 -7.81 4.99
N ILE A 15 -21.25 -8.06 4.45
CA ILE A 15 -21.01 -8.99 3.35
C ILE A 15 -19.93 -10.01 3.78
N ARG A 16 -19.91 -10.33 5.07
CA ARG A 16 -18.96 -11.31 5.65
C ARG A 16 -19.19 -12.69 5.05
N LYS A 17 -18.09 -13.42 4.81
CA LYS A 17 -18.09 -14.80 4.27
C LYS A 17 -18.84 -15.00 2.93
N SER A 18 -19.24 -13.93 2.26
CA SER A 18 -20.00 -14.03 1.01
C SER A 18 -19.14 -14.58 -0.13
N ASP A 19 -19.79 -15.24 -1.09
CA ASP A 19 -19.16 -15.67 -2.33
C ASP A 19 -19.43 -14.68 -3.47
N LEU A 20 -18.50 -13.74 -3.65
CA LEU A 20 -18.46 -12.73 -4.70
C LEU A 20 -17.49 -13.10 -5.84
N ARG A 21 -17.22 -14.40 -6.06
CA ARG A 21 -16.37 -14.85 -7.16
C ARG A 21 -16.89 -14.35 -8.51
N LYS A 22 -16.00 -13.83 -9.35
CA LYS A 22 -16.34 -13.28 -10.68
C LYS A 22 -17.39 -12.16 -10.67
N SER A 23 -17.65 -11.52 -9.52
CA SER A 23 -18.61 -10.43 -9.41
C SER A 23 -18.19 -9.17 -10.19
N ASN A 24 -19.18 -8.41 -10.65
CA ASN A 24 -19.00 -7.11 -11.27
C ASN A 24 -19.39 -6.00 -10.28
N ILE A 25 -18.40 -5.40 -9.63
CA ILE A 25 -18.57 -4.39 -8.57
C ILE A 25 -17.97 -3.06 -9.04
N ARG A 26 -18.22 -2.69 -10.30
CA ARG A 26 -17.69 -1.47 -10.90
C ARG A 26 -18.52 -0.26 -10.48
N LYS A 27 -17.85 0.86 -10.19
CA LYS A 27 -18.45 2.13 -9.76
C LYS A 27 -19.29 2.02 -8.47
N SER A 28 -19.10 0.97 -7.67
CA SER A 28 -19.93 0.72 -6.49
C SER A 28 -19.37 1.41 -5.25
N ASN A 29 -20.25 1.74 -4.32
CA ASN A 29 -19.87 2.33 -3.04
C ASN A 29 -19.96 1.27 -1.94
N ILE A 30 -18.82 0.74 -1.53
CA ILE A 30 -18.68 -0.31 -0.51
C ILE A 30 -18.00 0.24 0.74
N ARG A 31 -18.06 1.56 0.95
CA ARG A 31 -17.38 2.25 2.05
C ARG A 31 -17.89 1.78 3.42
N LYS A 32 -16.97 1.59 4.38
CA LYS A 32 -17.27 1.13 5.75
C LYS A 32 -17.97 -0.25 5.83
N SER A 33 -17.92 -1.06 4.78
CA SER A 33 -18.59 -2.37 4.78
C SER A 33 -17.68 -3.45 5.36
N ASP A 34 -18.28 -4.52 5.87
CA ASP A 34 -17.58 -5.68 6.38
C ASP A 34 -17.55 -6.80 5.33
N LEU A 35 -16.36 -7.12 4.82
CA LEU A 35 -16.08 -8.15 3.83
C LEU A 35 -15.14 -9.22 4.42
N ARG A 36 -15.10 -9.35 5.75
CA ARG A 36 -14.22 -10.33 6.41
C ARG A 36 -14.50 -11.74 5.90
N LYS A 37 -13.42 -12.47 5.58
CA LYS A 37 -13.46 -13.85 5.05
C LYS A 37 -14.26 -14.01 3.74
N SER A 38 -14.60 -12.94 3.02
CA SER A 38 -15.33 -13.07 1.76
C SER A 38 -14.43 -13.58 0.62
N ASN A 39 -15.04 -14.22 -0.38
CA ASN A 39 -14.36 -14.71 -1.56
C ASN A 39 -14.67 -13.79 -2.74
N ILE A 40 -13.73 -12.91 -3.09
CA ILE A 40 -13.88 -11.89 -4.12
C ILE A 40 -13.00 -12.21 -5.33
N ARG A 41 -12.55 -13.46 -5.46
CA ARG A 41 -11.58 -13.90 -6.48
C ARG A 41 -12.11 -13.68 -7.90
N LYS A 42 -11.22 -13.23 -8.81
CA LYS A 42 -11.54 -12.89 -10.21
C LYS A 42 -12.63 -11.81 -10.38
N SER A 43 -12.91 -11.02 -9.35
CA SER A 43 -13.92 -9.95 -9.45
C SER A 43 -13.40 -8.72 -10.20
N ASN A 44 -14.34 -7.92 -10.72
CA ASN A 44 -14.05 -6.66 -11.39
C ASN A 44 -14.46 -5.47 -10.51
N ILE A 45 -13.50 -4.94 -9.77
CA ILE A 45 -13.64 -3.81 -8.85
C ILE A 45 -12.86 -2.61 -9.42
N ARG A 46 -13.20 -2.19 -10.64
CA ARG A 46 -12.56 -1.06 -11.35
C ARG A 46 -13.42 0.21 -11.33
N LYS A 47 -12.93 1.26 -12.00
CA LYS A 47 -13.67 2.49 -12.35
C LYS A 47 -14.11 3.30 -11.11
N LYS A 48 -13.16 3.73 -10.27
CA LYS A 48 -13.40 4.60 -9.11
C LYS A 48 -14.33 3.99 -8.04
N SER A 49 -14.29 2.67 -7.86
CA SER A 49 -15.04 2.01 -6.79
C SER A 49 -14.52 2.45 -5.42
N ASN A 50 -15.44 2.74 -4.49
CA ASN A 50 -15.11 3.30 -3.18
C ASN A 50 -15.16 2.21 -2.11
N ILE A 51 -13.99 1.80 -1.62
CA ILE A 51 -13.79 0.72 -0.65
C ILE A 51 -13.12 1.29 0.61
N ARG A 52 -13.26 2.60 0.84
CA ARG A 52 -12.62 3.30 1.96
C ARG A 52 -13.16 2.79 3.29
N LYS A 53 -12.27 2.67 4.28
CA LYS A 53 -12.61 2.23 5.65
C LYS A 53 -13.30 0.86 5.73
N SER A 54 -13.24 0.04 4.68
CA SER A 54 -13.87 -1.28 4.67
C SER A 54 -12.94 -2.34 5.26
N ASP A 55 -13.54 -3.39 5.82
CA ASP A 55 -12.80 -4.49 6.44
C ASP A 55 -12.75 -5.71 5.51
N LEU A 56 -11.57 -5.99 4.96
CA LEU A 56 -11.27 -7.09 4.06
C LEU A 56 -10.38 -8.15 4.73
N ARG A 57 -10.32 -8.19 6.07
CA ARG A 57 -9.46 -9.14 6.78
C ARG A 57 -9.77 -10.58 6.38
N LYS A 58 -8.71 -11.37 6.12
CA LYS A 58 -8.80 -12.79 5.70
C LYS A 58 -9.62 -13.04 4.42
N SER A 59 -9.89 -12.01 3.60
CA SER A 59 -10.61 -12.19 2.34
C SER A 59 -9.71 -12.77 1.24
N ASN A 60 -10.32 -13.41 0.24
CA ASN A 60 -9.62 -13.90 -0.95
C ASN A 60 -9.92 -13.01 -2.15
N ILE A 61 -8.97 -12.15 -2.50
CA ILE A 61 -9.09 -11.16 -3.59
C ILE A 61 -8.21 -11.58 -4.78
N ARG A 62 -7.68 -12.81 -4.81
CA ARG A 62 -6.76 -13.31 -5.83
C ARG A 62 -7.29 -13.11 -7.26
N LYS A 63 -6.40 -12.76 -8.20
CA LYS A 63 -6.72 -12.52 -9.63
C LYS A 63 -7.82 -11.46 -9.85
N SER A 64 -8.10 -10.61 -8.86
CA SER A 64 -9.15 -9.60 -8.99
C SER A 64 -8.58 -8.32 -9.54
N ASN A 65 -9.49 -7.49 -10.00
CA ASN A 65 -9.13 -6.36 -10.79
C ASN A 65 -9.59 -5.08 -10.11
N ILE A 66 -8.65 -4.38 -9.46
CA ILE A 66 -8.93 -3.31 -8.49
C ILE A 66 -8.36 -1.96 -8.97
N ARG A 67 -8.12 -1.82 -10.29
CA ARG A 67 -7.53 -0.61 -10.87
C ARG A 67 -8.40 0.63 -10.68
N LYS A 68 -7.75 1.76 -10.41
CA LYS A 68 -8.40 3.08 -10.22
C LYS A 68 -9.43 3.09 -9.09
N SER A 69 -9.26 2.26 -8.05
CA SER A 69 -10.20 2.17 -6.93
C SER A 69 -9.63 2.81 -5.66
N ASP A 70 -10.51 3.26 -4.76
CA ASP A 70 -10.10 3.94 -3.53
C ASP A 70 -10.25 3.00 -2.33
N LEU A 71 -9.12 2.53 -1.81
CA LEU A 71 -9.00 1.63 -0.67
C LEU A 71 -8.52 2.36 0.58
N ARG A 72 -8.49 3.70 0.61
CA ARG A 72 -7.91 4.45 1.75
C ARG A 72 -8.49 4.04 3.10
N LYS A 73 -7.62 3.84 4.09
CA LYS A 73 -7.98 3.41 5.45
C LYS A 73 -8.68 2.03 5.52
N SER A 74 -8.59 1.19 4.49
CA SER A 74 -9.17 -0.17 4.52
C SER A 74 -8.26 -1.14 5.28
N ASN A 75 -8.85 -2.24 5.77
CA ASN A 75 -8.10 -3.29 6.46
C ASN A 75 -8.03 -4.55 5.60
N ILE A 76 -6.87 -4.81 4.99
CA ILE A 76 -6.64 -5.90 4.04
C ILE A 76 -5.71 -6.97 4.67
N ARG A 77 -5.54 -6.95 6.00
CA ARG A 77 -4.64 -7.83 6.76
C ARG A 77 -5.01 -9.31 6.59
N LYS A 78 -3.99 -10.17 6.44
CA LYS A 78 -4.15 -11.63 6.20
C LYS A 78 -4.98 -11.99 4.96
N SER A 79 -5.20 -11.07 4.03
CA SER A 79 -5.92 -11.37 2.78
C SER A 79 -4.99 -11.97 1.72
N ASN A 80 -5.58 -12.65 0.73
CA ASN A 80 -4.85 -13.10 -0.45
C ASN A 80 -5.11 -12.16 -1.62
N ILE A 81 -4.10 -11.37 -1.99
CA ILE A 81 -4.15 -10.40 -3.11
C ILE A 81 -3.23 -10.80 -4.27
N ARG A 82 -2.71 -12.05 -4.29
CA ARG A 82 -1.84 -12.53 -5.37
C ARG A 82 -2.47 -12.35 -6.76
N LYS A 83 -1.67 -11.93 -7.74
CA LYS A 83 -2.09 -11.70 -9.14
C LYS A 83 -3.23 -10.69 -9.30
N SER A 84 -3.47 -9.81 -8.32
CA SER A 84 -4.50 -8.77 -8.42
C SER A 84 -3.94 -7.50 -9.02
N ASP A 85 -4.70 -6.83 -9.88
CA ASP A 85 -4.25 -5.59 -10.52
C ASP A 85 -4.68 -4.38 -9.69
N LEU A 86 -3.72 -3.78 -8.98
CA LEU A 86 -3.91 -2.60 -8.12
C LEU A 86 -3.42 -1.30 -8.78
N ARG A 87 -3.09 -1.30 -10.09
CA ARG A 87 -2.54 -0.10 -10.76
C ARG A 87 -3.50 1.10 -10.63
N LYS A 88 -2.94 2.26 -10.27
CA LYS A 88 -3.68 3.52 -10.02
C LYS A 88 -4.71 3.43 -8.87
N SER A 89 -4.64 2.41 -8.01
CA SER A 89 -5.50 2.33 -6.82
C SER A 89 -4.89 3.12 -5.66
N ASN A 90 -5.74 3.73 -4.83
CA ASN A 90 -5.28 4.49 -3.67
C ASN A 90 -5.36 3.62 -2.41
N ILE A 91 -4.21 3.15 -1.93
CA ILE A 91 -4.10 2.31 -0.73
C ILE A 91 -3.55 3.08 0.49
N ARG A 92 -3.50 4.42 0.46
CA ARG A 92 -2.93 5.21 1.56
C ARG A 92 -3.63 4.93 2.90
N LYS A 93 -2.85 4.74 3.97
CA LYS A 93 -3.31 4.36 5.33
C LYS A 93 -4.04 3.00 5.40
N SER A 94 -3.90 2.12 4.41
CA SER A 94 -4.52 0.79 4.45
C SER A 94 -3.62 -0.20 5.18
N ASN A 95 -4.22 -1.09 5.97
CA ASN A 95 -3.46 -2.13 6.67
C ASN A 95 -3.32 -3.36 5.78
N ILE A 96 -2.14 -3.58 5.20
CA ILE A 96 -1.80 -4.72 4.35
C ILE A 96 -0.90 -5.76 5.07
N ARG A 97 -0.79 -5.70 6.40
CA ARG A 97 0.11 -6.60 7.14
C ARG A 97 -0.25 -8.08 6.92
N LYS A 98 0.73 -8.94 6.73
CA LYS A 98 0.53 -10.39 6.48
C LYS A 98 -0.38 -10.71 5.27
N SER A 99 -0.62 -9.76 4.35
CA SER A 99 -1.34 -10.07 3.11
C SER A 99 -0.40 -10.71 2.11
N ASN A 100 -0.84 -11.74 1.40
CA ASN A 100 0.00 -12.40 0.40
C ASN A 100 -0.03 -11.59 -0.91
N THR A 101 0.96 -10.70 -1.06
CA THR A 101 1.24 -9.92 -2.27
C THR A 101 2.35 -10.64 -3.04
N GLY A 102 2.01 -11.59 -3.89
CA GLY A 102 3.01 -12.16 -4.82
C GLY A 102 3.57 -11.03 -5.69
N SER A 103 4.85 -10.70 -5.52
CA SER A 103 5.65 -9.65 -6.21
C SER A 103 5.50 -9.68 -7.76
N PRO A 104 5.76 -8.60 -8.55
CA PRO A 104 6.42 -7.35 -8.16
C PRO A 104 5.59 -6.07 -8.26
N THR A 105 5.96 -5.18 -7.35
CA THR A 105 5.65 -3.75 -7.27
C THR A 105 6.01 -3.04 -8.57
N SER A 106 5.01 -2.50 -9.28
CA SER A 106 5.21 -1.35 -10.17
C SER A 106 4.28 -0.22 -9.76
N GLY A 107 4.85 0.72 -9.00
CA GLY A 107 4.35 2.08 -8.78
C GLY A 107 3.43 2.31 -7.58
N SER A 108 3.99 2.45 -6.37
CA SER A 108 3.55 3.48 -5.40
C SER A 108 4.36 3.45 -4.09
N PRO A 109 4.56 4.62 -3.46
CA PRO A 109 5.57 4.85 -2.44
C PRO A 109 5.23 4.11 -1.14
N THR A 110 6.24 3.44 -0.61
CA THR A 110 6.37 3.06 0.78
C THR A 110 6.17 4.29 1.66
N SER A 111 5.18 4.25 2.56
CA SER A 111 5.21 5.12 3.74
C SER A 111 4.49 4.44 4.90
N GLY A 112 5.29 4.11 5.92
CA GLY A 112 4.84 3.91 7.29
C GLY A 112 4.72 2.46 7.75
N SER A 113 5.85 1.81 7.99
CA SER A 113 5.96 0.82 9.08
C SER A 113 6.68 1.50 10.25
N PRO A 114 6.14 1.51 11.48
CA PRO A 114 6.97 1.54 12.66
C PRO A 114 7.31 0.08 13.01
N THR A 115 8.51 -0.36 12.69
CA THR A 115 9.06 -1.60 13.25
C THR A 115 9.66 -1.24 14.61
N SER A 116 8.92 -1.59 15.66
CA SER A 116 9.41 -1.65 17.04
C SER A 116 10.19 -2.95 17.25
N GLY A 117 11.40 -2.84 17.79
CA GLY A 117 11.99 -3.83 18.70
C GLY A 117 13.15 -4.69 18.19
N SER A 118 14.31 -4.42 18.80
CA SER A 118 15.37 -5.35 19.26
C SER A 118 16.62 -5.54 18.40
N PRO A 119 17.82 -5.17 18.91
CA PRO A 119 19.11 -5.53 18.33
C PRO A 119 19.64 -6.82 18.98
N THR A 120 20.09 -7.78 18.17
CA THR A 120 20.94 -8.88 18.64
C THR A 120 22.09 -9.05 17.66
N SER A 121 23.25 -8.55 18.11
CA SER A 121 24.60 -9.16 18.04
C SER A 121 24.92 -10.14 16.89
N GLY A 122 26.02 -9.89 16.19
CA GLY A 122 26.67 -10.94 15.39
C GLY A 122 27.73 -10.48 14.40
N SER A 123 28.88 -10.03 14.92
CA SER A 123 30.24 -10.29 14.39
C SER A 123 30.48 -10.23 12.87
N LEU A 124 31.16 -9.17 12.41
CA LEU A 124 32.08 -9.26 11.27
C LEU A 124 33.42 -8.65 11.67
N ASN A 125 34.38 -9.55 11.88
CA ASN A 125 35.77 -9.25 12.17
C ASN A 125 36.50 -8.71 10.93
N LYS A 126 37.24 -7.62 11.15
CA LYS A 126 38.58 -7.28 10.65
C LYS A 126 38.95 -7.70 9.23
N LYS A 127 39.17 -6.68 8.38
CA LYS A 127 40.46 -6.43 7.70
C LYS A 127 40.61 -4.92 7.37
N GLU A 128 41.65 -4.34 7.97
CA GLU A 128 42.52 -3.25 7.46
C GLU A 128 41.88 -1.91 7.04
N GLN A 129 41.89 -0.81 7.82
CA GLN A 129 42.96 0.11 8.30
C GLN A 129 43.67 0.99 7.24
N LEU A 130 43.83 2.29 7.61
CA LEU A 130 44.54 3.45 6.99
C LEU A 130 43.80 4.19 5.86
N CYS A 131 43.60 5.52 5.85
CA CYS A 131 44.38 6.67 6.35
C CYS A 131 43.41 7.87 6.62
N LEU A 132 43.24 8.40 7.83
CA LEU A 132 43.92 9.55 8.49
C LEU A 132 43.93 10.92 7.76
N ARG A 133 43.23 11.90 8.38
CA ARG A 133 43.52 13.36 8.50
C ARG A 133 43.47 14.19 7.19
N ARG A 134 43.16 15.49 7.15
CA ARG A 134 43.07 16.61 8.11
C ARG A 134 42.31 17.77 7.41
N LEU A 135 41.68 18.65 8.18
CA LEU A 135 41.22 19.98 7.76
C LEU A 135 42.38 20.84 7.23
N PRO A 136 42.09 21.91 6.46
CA PRO A 136 42.71 23.18 6.81
C PRO A 136 41.72 24.34 6.89
N THR A 137 41.92 25.15 7.92
CA THR A 137 41.46 26.53 8.07
C THR A 137 42.53 27.50 7.56
N ALA A 138 42.06 28.58 6.92
CA ALA A 138 42.44 29.99 7.14
C ALA A 138 43.24 30.77 6.06
N PHE A 139 42.78 32.03 5.88
CA PHE A 139 43.40 33.26 5.32
C PHE A 139 43.87 33.25 3.85
N GLY A 140 43.70 34.28 3.01
CA GLY A 140 43.18 35.65 3.13
C GLY A 140 43.23 36.31 1.73
N ASP A 141 42.87 37.60 1.66
CA ASP A 141 43.10 38.60 0.58
C ASP A 141 41.90 39.11 -0.23
N LEU A 142 41.34 40.22 0.29
CA LEU A 142 41.10 41.53 -0.33
C LEU A 142 40.80 41.63 -1.84
N SER A 143 39.59 42.08 -2.18
CA SER A 143 39.34 43.32 -2.95
C SER A 143 37.83 43.58 -3.16
N PHE A 144 37.33 44.68 -2.59
CA PHE A 144 36.13 45.42 -3.03
C PHE A 144 36.58 46.49 -4.07
N PRO A 145 35.70 47.26 -4.76
CA PRO A 145 34.23 47.43 -4.63
C PRO A 145 33.50 47.22 -5.99
N VAL A 146 32.18 47.33 -6.12
CA VAL A 146 31.43 48.56 -6.49
C VAL A 146 29.94 48.34 -6.19
N TRP A 147 29.32 49.32 -5.53
CA TRP A 147 27.88 49.51 -5.41
C TRP A 147 27.34 50.25 -6.63
N VAL A 148 26.20 49.83 -7.18
CA VAL A 148 25.21 50.73 -7.77
C VAL A 148 23.80 50.17 -7.46
N PHE A 149 22.93 51.10 -7.08
CA PHE A 149 21.52 50.98 -6.68
C PHE A 149 20.64 50.05 -7.51
#